data_AF-A0A356EI79-F1
#
_entry.id   AF-A0A356EI79-F1
#
_cell.length_a   1.000
_cell.length_b   1.000
_cell.length_c   1.000
_cell.angle_alpha   90.00
_cell.angle_beta   90.00
_cell.angle_gamma   90.00
#
_symmetry.space_group_name_H-M   'P 1'
#
loop_
_entity.id
_entity.type
_entity.pdbx_description
1 polymer ?
#
loop_
_entity_poly.entity_id
_entity_poly.type
_entity_poly.pdbx_seq_one_letter_code
_entity_poly.pdbx_strand_id
1 'polypeptide(L)'
;MSFNLPVRHELRTLLIAFTDLEGYSQITHKLRDPIQAFQLPDNVARIIAAAIQAAGGYYVKTMGDGALMVFDATDCDAGLDALLAAKSAVEAYLQQQGFSNRLRVTAHVGTAVIGPAEPYGQLDVYGEEVNRAALVGAGSYRSELVLSPETFRKLSPAMRKKFKRHIRETVYRFSS
;
A
#
# COMPACT_ATOMS: atom_id res chain seq x y z
N MET A 1 1.54 3.15 -19.10
CA MET A 1 1.17 4.59 -19.02
C MET A 1 1.88 5.18 -17.81
N SER A 2 2.21 6.46 -17.80
CA SER A 2 2.87 7.11 -16.65
C SER A 2 1.84 7.92 -15.85
N PHE A 3 1.95 7.91 -14.52
CA PHE A 3 1.04 8.68 -13.66
C PHE A 3 1.17 10.17 -13.95
N ASN A 4 0.04 10.87 -14.15
CA ASN A 4 0.05 12.31 -14.43
C ASN A 4 0.25 13.10 -13.13
N LEU A 5 1.43 13.70 -12.95
CA LEU A 5 1.77 14.45 -11.74
C LEU A 5 1.17 15.86 -11.76
N PRO A 6 0.27 16.20 -10.81
CA PRO A 6 -0.27 17.55 -10.73
C PRO A 6 0.79 18.54 -10.23
N VAL A 7 0.81 19.73 -10.82
CA VAL A 7 1.69 20.86 -10.41
C VAL A 7 1.02 21.80 -9.40
N ARG A 8 -0.25 21.54 -9.07
CA ARG A 8 -1.06 22.26 -8.08
C ARG A 8 -1.88 21.24 -7.29
N HIS A 9 -2.50 21.66 -6.20
CA HIS A 9 -3.46 20.83 -5.49
C HIS A 9 -4.70 20.57 -6.35
N GLU A 10 -5.04 19.31 -6.57
CA GLU A 10 -6.19 18.88 -7.36
C GLU A 10 -6.99 17.82 -6.60
N LEU A 11 -8.33 17.91 -6.65
CA LEU A 11 -9.20 16.83 -6.22
C LEU A 11 -9.22 15.74 -7.30
N ARG A 12 -8.84 14.52 -6.92
CA ARG A 12 -8.88 13.35 -7.81
C ARG A 12 -9.45 12.14 -7.10
N THR A 13 -10.21 11.33 -7.83
CA THR A 13 -10.60 10.00 -7.35
C THR A 13 -9.47 9.03 -7.67
N LEU A 14 -8.90 8.44 -6.63
CA LEU A 14 -7.69 7.62 -6.72
C LEU A 14 -7.94 6.25 -6.13
N LEU A 15 -7.22 5.23 -6.61
CA LEU A 15 -6.95 4.04 -5.83
C LEU A 15 -5.76 4.36 -4.92
N ILE A 16 -6.04 4.51 -3.63
CA ILE A 16 -5.07 4.81 -2.58
C ILE A 16 -4.68 3.48 -1.93
N ALA A 17 -3.38 3.18 -1.90
CA ALA A 17 -2.86 1.94 -1.34
C ALA A 17 -1.78 2.22 -0.30
N PHE A 18 -1.80 1.40 0.75
CA PHE A 18 -0.74 1.37 1.76
C PHE A 18 -0.10 -0.01 1.77
N THR A 19 1.21 -0.07 1.99
CA THR A 19 1.87 -1.29 2.43
C THR A 19 2.36 -1.17 3.85
N ASP A 20 2.53 -2.32 4.51
CA ASP A 20 3.09 -2.43 5.85
C ASP A 20 3.85 -3.75 5.95
N LEU A 21 5.07 -3.74 6.50
CA LEU A 21 5.93 -4.91 6.55
C LEU A 21 5.80 -5.59 7.91
N GLU A 22 5.10 -6.72 7.94
CA GLU A 22 4.80 -7.40 9.20
C GLU A 22 6.09 -7.76 9.95
N GLY A 23 6.21 -7.32 11.21
CA GLY A 23 7.33 -7.68 12.07
C GLY A 23 8.66 -7.03 11.69
N TYR A 24 8.66 -5.90 10.98
CA TYR A 24 9.88 -5.19 10.59
C TYR A 24 10.81 -4.89 11.78
N SER A 25 10.28 -4.46 12.93
CA SER A 25 11.09 -4.24 14.14
C SER A 25 11.84 -5.50 14.57
N GLN A 26 11.26 -6.69 14.40
CA GLN A 26 11.93 -7.95 14.71
C GLN A 26 13.03 -8.27 13.70
N ILE A 27 12.84 -7.90 12.43
CA ILE A 27 13.87 -8.05 11.39
C ILE A 27 15.07 -7.18 11.72
N THR A 28 14.85 -5.89 12.02
CA THR A 28 15.95 -4.96 12.32
C THR A 28 16.67 -5.32 13.62
N HIS A 29 15.98 -5.86 14.62
CA HIS A 29 16.64 -6.40 15.81
C HIS A 29 17.55 -7.61 15.52
N LYS A 30 17.22 -8.44 14.52
CA LYS A 30 18.04 -9.60 14.12
C LYS A 30 19.22 -9.18 13.24
N LEU A 31 19.04 -8.17 12.39
CA LEU A 31 20.08 -7.55 11.60
C LEU A 31 21.00 -6.76 12.54
N ARG A 32 21.97 -7.44 13.15
CA ARG A 32 22.94 -6.83 14.07
C ARG A 32 23.83 -5.76 13.41
N ASP A 33 23.84 -5.70 12.07
CA ASP A 33 24.51 -4.69 11.27
C ASP A 33 23.55 -3.52 10.93
N PRO A 34 23.79 -2.31 11.44
CA PRO A 34 22.96 -1.13 11.17
C PRO A 34 22.86 -0.77 9.69
N ILE A 35 23.88 -1.05 8.88
CA ILE A 35 23.87 -0.74 7.44
C ILE A 35 22.88 -1.66 6.73
N GLN A 36 22.89 -2.95 7.05
CA GLN A 36 21.91 -3.89 6.49
C GLN A 36 20.49 -3.58 6.94
N ALA A 37 20.31 -3.18 8.21
CA ALA A 37 19.03 -2.74 8.73
C ALA A 37 18.49 -1.51 7.97
N PHE A 38 19.36 -0.59 7.55
CA PHE A 38 18.99 0.55 6.71
C PHE A 38 18.70 0.17 5.25
N GLN A 39 19.49 -0.74 4.66
CA GLN A 39 19.34 -1.12 3.26
C GLN A 39 18.09 -1.95 2.97
N LEU A 40 17.61 -2.74 3.94
CA LEU A 40 16.44 -3.59 3.77
C LEU A 40 15.17 -2.80 3.36
N PRO A 41 14.71 -1.77 4.10
CA PRO A 41 13.54 -0.98 3.70
C PRO A 41 13.76 -0.26 2.37
N ASP A 42 14.97 0.23 2.07
CA ASP A 42 15.30 0.85 0.78
C ASP A 42 15.15 -0.14 -0.40
N ASN A 43 15.57 -1.39 -0.20
CA ASN A 43 15.40 -2.45 -1.19
C ASN A 43 13.93 -2.80 -1.40
N VAL A 44 13.16 -2.91 -0.32
CA VAL A 44 11.71 -3.15 -0.36
C VAL A 44 11.00 -2.01 -1.10
N ALA A 45 11.29 -0.75 -0.74
CA ALA A 45 10.72 0.43 -1.38
C ALA A 45 11.02 0.45 -2.89
N ARG A 46 12.24 0.10 -3.31
CA ARG A 46 12.60 0.02 -4.74
C ARG A 46 11.81 -1.05 -5.49
N ILE A 47 11.63 -2.23 -4.91
CA ILE A 47 10.85 -3.33 -5.51
C ILE A 47 9.40 -2.89 -5.70
N ILE A 48 8.81 -2.27 -4.66
CA ILE A 48 7.45 -1.76 -4.72
C ILE A 48 7.36 -0.67 -5.80
N ALA A 49 8.21 0.37 -5.73
CA ALA A 49 8.18 1.48 -6.67
C ALA A 49 8.27 1.02 -8.13
N ALA A 50 9.15 0.06 -8.45
CA ALA A 50 9.28 -0.48 -9.79
C ALA A 50 7.97 -1.11 -10.31
N ALA A 51 7.31 -1.94 -9.50
CA ALA A 51 6.04 -2.58 -9.86
C ALA A 51 4.91 -1.56 -10.04
N ILE A 52 4.82 -0.58 -9.14
CA ILE A 52 3.79 0.47 -9.17
C ILE A 52 3.95 1.37 -10.39
N GLN A 53 5.19 1.81 -10.68
CA GLN A 53 5.49 2.65 -11.84
C GLN A 53 5.23 1.93 -13.16
N ALA A 54 5.56 0.63 -13.25
CA ALA A 54 5.31 -0.17 -14.45
C ALA A 54 3.82 -0.25 -14.82
N ALA A 55 2.93 -0.19 -13.83
CA ALA A 55 1.49 -0.17 -14.01
C ALA A 55 0.87 1.24 -14.06
N GLY A 56 1.69 2.29 -14.11
CA GLY A 56 1.23 3.68 -14.22
C GLY A 56 0.73 4.30 -12.91
N GLY A 57 1.03 3.67 -11.78
CA GLY A 57 0.84 4.28 -10.46
C GLY A 57 2.01 5.17 -10.07
N TYR A 58 1.88 5.77 -8.89
CA TYR A 58 2.90 6.61 -8.28
C TYR A 58 3.19 6.15 -6.85
N TYR A 59 4.48 5.97 -6.54
CA TYR A 59 4.96 5.77 -5.18
C TYR A 59 5.09 7.13 -4.51
N VAL A 60 4.16 7.47 -3.62
CA VAL A 60 4.07 8.81 -3.02
C VAL A 60 5.21 9.01 -2.03
N LYS A 61 5.26 8.16 -1.00
CA LYS A 61 6.24 8.28 0.09
C LYS A 61 6.36 6.99 0.89
N THR A 62 7.49 6.84 1.55
CA THR A 62 7.71 5.83 2.59
C THR A 62 7.28 6.41 3.95
N MET A 63 6.65 5.59 4.79
CA MET A 63 6.25 5.94 6.15
C MET A 63 6.66 4.81 7.09
N GLY A 64 7.82 4.95 7.72
CA GLY A 64 8.44 3.86 8.47
C GLY A 64 8.82 2.71 7.55
N ASP A 65 8.27 1.54 7.79
CA ASP A 65 8.41 0.31 6.99
C ASP A 65 7.26 0.09 6.00
N GLY A 66 6.30 1.02 5.97
CA GLY A 66 5.23 1.06 5.02
C GLY A 66 5.45 2.07 3.89
N ALA A 67 4.56 2.02 2.90
CA ALA A 67 4.57 2.93 1.76
C ALA A 67 3.16 3.41 1.44
N LEU A 68 3.05 4.62 0.89
CA LEU A 68 1.84 5.17 0.30
C LEU A 68 2.00 5.20 -1.21
N MET A 69 1.04 4.63 -1.92
CA MET A 69 0.99 4.64 -3.37
C MET A 69 -0.40 5.00 -3.87
N VAL A 70 -0.45 5.55 -5.08
CA VAL A 70 -1.70 5.93 -5.73
C VAL A 70 -1.73 5.48 -7.18
N PHE A 71 -2.93 5.18 -7.66
CA PHE A 71 -3.24 5.03 -9.09
C PHE A 71 -4.46 5.89 -9.41
N ASP A 72 -4.65 6.24 -10.68
CA ASP A 72 -5.95 6.76 -11.09
C ASP A 72 -7.02 5.70 -10.83
N ALA A 73 -8.21 6.12 -10.37
CA ALA A 73 -9.30 5.19 -10.13
C ALA A 73 -9.79 4.48 -11.40
N THR A 74 -9.50 5.00 -12.60
CA THR A 74 -9.75 4.30 -13.87
C THR A 74 -8.86 3.06 -14.04
N ASP A 75 -7.67 3.07 -13.44
CA ASP A 75 -6.67 2.01 -13.56
C ASP A 75 -6.74 1.02 -12.39
N CYS A 76 -7.89 0.92 -11.72
CA CYS A 76 -8.05 0.17 -10.47
C CYS A 76 -7.62 -1.30 -10.58
N ASP A 77 -8.03 -2.01 -11.64
CA ASP A 77 -7.66 -3.41 -11.86
C ASP A 77 -6.14 -3.58 -12.06
N ALA A 78 -5.54 -2.74 -12.90
CA ALA A 78 -4.09 -2.75 -13.16
C ALA A 78 -3.29 -2.41 -11.89
N GLY A 79 -3.77 -1.44 -11.10
CA GLY A 79 -3.17 -1.09 -9.82
C GLY A 79 -3.21 -2.24 -8.82
N LEU A 80 -4.32 -2.99 -8.75
CA LEU A 80 -4.40 -4.18 -7.89
C LEU A 80 -3.46 -5.31 -8.34
N ASP A 81 -3.36 -5.57 -9.65
CA ASP A 81 -2.41 -6.57 -10.15
C ASP A 81 -0.97 -6.16 -9.84
N ALA A 82 -0.62 -4.87 -9.96
CA ALA A 82 0.70 -4.36 -9.59
C ALA A 82 0.98 -4.47 -8.08
N LEU A 83 -0.01 -4.20 -7.24
CA LEU A 83 0.09 -4.36 -5.79
C LEU A 83 0.30 -5.83 -5.40
N LEU A 84 -0.39 -6.77 -6.06
CA LEU A 84 -0.18 -8.21 -5.88
C LEU A 84 1.24 -8.62 -6.33
N ALA A 85 1.69 -8.14 -7.49
CA ALA A 85 3.03 -8.42 -7.99
C ALA A 85 4.13 -7.86 -7.06
N ALA A 86 3.97 -6.62 -6.59
CA ALA A 86 4.88 -5.99 -5.63
C ALA A 86 4.97 -6.80 -4.33
N LYS A 87 3.82 -7.22 -3.78
CA LYS A 87 3.76 -8.08 -2.60
C LYS A 87 4.53 -9.39 -2.81
N SER A 88 4.26 -10.11 -3.90
CA SER A 88 4.97 -11.37 -4.18
C SER A 88 6.47 -11.18 -4.37
N ALA A 89 6.88 -10.10 -5.04
CA ALA A 89 8.30 -9.79 -5.26
C ALA A 89 9.03 -9.44 -3.96
N VAL A 90 8.41 -8.64 -3.09
CA VAL A 90 8.97 -8.30 -1.77
C VAL A 90 9.10 -9.54 -0.90
N GLU A 91 8.07 -10.40 -0.85
CA GLU A 91 8.12 -11.63 -0.06
C GLU A 91 9.19 -12.61 -0.56
N ALA A 92 9.35 -12.74 -1.88
CA ALA A 92 10.44 -13.52 -2.46
C ALA A 92 11.83 -12.94 -2.11
N TYR A 93 11.98 -11.62 -2.16
CA TYR A 93 13.20 -10.94 -1.75
C TYR A 93 13.51 -11.18 -0.27
N LEU A 94 12.53 -11.02 0.62
CA LEU A 94 12.68 -11.28 2.05
C LEU A 94 13.10 -12.73 2.32
N GLN A 95 12.51 -13.69 1.60
CA GLN A 95 12.89 -15.10 1.70
C GLN A 95 14.36 -15.33 1.32
N GLN A 96 14.85 -14.66 0.27
CA GLN A 96 16.27 -14.71 -0.12
C GLN A 96 17.20 -14.10 0.95
N GLN A 97 16.70 -13.12 1.70
CA GLN A 97 17.42 -12.54 2.85
C GLN A 97 17.26 -13.37 4.14
N GLY A 98 16.59 -14.52 4.10
CA GLY A 98 16.38 -15.40 5.26
C GLY A 98 15.21 -15.01 6.16
N PHE A 99 14.30 -14.14 5.69
CA PHE A 99 13.11 -13.69 6.42
C PHE A 99 11.83 -14.30 5.82
N SER A 100 10.91 -14.72 6.67
CA SER A 100 9.58 -15.23 6.26
C SER A 100 8.46 -14.20 6.45
N ASN A 101 8.84 -12.94 6.69
CA ASN A 101 7.95 -11.82 6.89
C ASN A 101 7.14 -11.55 5.62
N ARG A 102 5.95 -10.98 5.83
CA ARG A 102 4.97 -10.77 4.76
C ARG A 102 4.66 -9.30 4.58
N LEU A 103 4.35 -8.92 3.35
CA LEU A 103 3.96 -7.55 3.03
C LEU A 103 2.44 -7.44 3.06
N ARG A 104 1.90 -6.70 4.02
CA ARG A 104 0.48 -6.36 4.04
C ARG A 104 0.22 -5.26 3.04
N VAL A 105 -0.94 -5.33 2.38
CA VAL A 105 -1.38 -4.29 1.44
C VAL A 105 -2.83 -3.95 1.73
N THR A 106 -3.16 -2.66 1.84
CA THR A 106 -4.54 -2.18 1.84
C THR A 106 -4.79 -1.31 0.64
N ALA A 107 -6.01 -1.36 0.08
CA ALA A 107 -6.37 -0.50 -1.03
C ALA A 107 -7.81 0.01 -0.93
N HIS A 108 -7.98 1.29 -1.23
CA HIS A 108 -9.22 2.02 -1.09
C HIS A 108 -9.40 3.01 -2.25
N VAL A 109 -10.56 3.00 -2.91
CA VAL A 109 -10.91 4.00 -3.92
C VAL A 109 -11.72 5.12 -3.28
N GLY A 110 -11.20 6.35 -3.36
CA GLY A 110 -11.81 7.54 -2.81
C GLY A 110 -11.28 8.82 -3.44
N THR A 111 -11.99 9.94 -3.21
CA THR A 111 -11.58 11.27 -3.67
C THR A 111 -10.68 11.95 -2.63
N ALA A 112 -9.46 12.31 -3.04
CA ALA A 112 -8.48 12.98 -2.21
C ALA A 112 -7.86 14.19 -2.94
N VAL A 113 -7.19 15.06 -2.19
CA VAL A 113 -6.38 16.15 -2.75
C VAL A 113 -4.97 15.62 -2.97
N ILE A 114 -4.46 15.75 -4.19
CA ILE A 114 -3.09 15.37 -4.56
C ILE A 114 -2.36 16.58 -5.14
N GLY A 115 -1.10 16.79 -4.78
CA GLY A 115 -0.33 17.96 -5.19
C GLY A 115 1.02 18.07 -4.50
N PRO A 116 1.85 19.06 -4.86
CA PRO A 116 3.12 19.32 -4.18
C PRO A 116 2.88 19.79 -2.73
N ALA A 117 3.56 19.16 -1.78
CA ALA A 117 3.47 19.45 -0.35
C ALA A 117 4.76 20.09 0.18
N GLU A 118 4.58 21.05 1.09
CA GLU A 118 5.67 21.78 1.75
C GLU A 118 6.36 20.91 2.82
N PRO A 119 7.66 21.16 3.13
CA PRO A 119 8.50 22.28 2.67
C PRO A 119 9.33 21.99 1.41
N TYR A 120 9.18 20.81 0.80
CA TYR A 120 10.07 20.35 -0.28
C TYR A 120 9.40 20.24 -1.65
N GLY A 121 8.11 20.57 -1.75
CA GLY A 121 7.33 20.50 -2.99
C GLY A 121 7.16 19.08 -3.54
N GLN A 122 7.41 18.05 -2.73
CA GLN A 122 7.23 16.66 -3.14
C GLN A 122 5.75 16.35 -3.25
N LEU A 123 5.36 15.49 -4.19
CA LEU A 123 3.98 15.09 -4.34
C LEU A 123 3.49 14.36 -3.08
N ASP A 124 2.34 14.77 -2.56
CA ASP A 124 1.65 14.09 -1.48
C ASP A 124 0.14 14.01 -1.75
N VAL A 125 -0.57 13.21 -0.95
CA VAL A 125 -2.01 13.03 -1.02
C VAL A 125 -2.65 13.12 0.37
N TYR A 126 -3.69 13.95 0.48
CA TYR A 126 -4.38 14.22 1.73
C TYR A 126 -5.90 14.11 1.56
N GLY A 127 -6.58 13.72 2.64
CA GLY A 127 -8.03 13.66 2.71
C GLY A 127 -8.52 12.54 3.62
N GLU A 128 -9.81 12.57 3.95
CA GLU A 128 -10.45 11.55 4.78
C GLU A 128 -10.34 10.15 4.15
N GLU A 129 -10.42 10.06 2.82
CA GLU A 129 -10.27 8.81 2.08
C GLU A 129 -8.88 8.19 2.23
N VAL A 130 -7.83 9.00 2.41
CA VAL A 130 -6.46 8.53 2.68
C VAL A 130 -6.41 7.84 4.05
N ASN A 131 -7.04 8.46 5.06
CA ASN A 131 -7.15 7.86 6.39
C ASN A 131 -7.97 6.57 6.36
N ARG A 132 -9.06 6.53 5.60
CA ARG A 132 -9.86 5.31 5.44
C ARG A 132 -9.04 4.20 4.78
N ALA A 133 -8.23 4.51 3.77
CA ALA A 133 -7.34 3.57 3.10
C ALA A 133 -6.36 2.88 4.07
N ALA A 134 -5.79 3.64 5.00
CA ALA A 134 -4.91 3.10 6.05
C ALA A 134 -5.66 2.16 7.02
N LEU A 135 -6.97 2.36 7.22
CA LEU A 135 -7.77 1.60 8.20
C LEU A 135 -8.50 0.36 7.63
N VAL A 136 -8.57 0.20 6.31
CA VAL A 136 -9.27 -0.92 5.64
C VAL A 136 -8.87 -2.29 6.24
N GLY A 137 -7.58 -2.48 6.49
CA GLY A 137 -7.02 -3.71 7.06
C GLY A 137 -6.81 -3.70 8.58
N ALA A 138 -7.21 -2.64 9.29
CA ALA A 138 -6.96 -2.51 10.73
C ALA A 138 -7.64 -3.66 11.51
N GLY A 139 -6.86 -4.44 12.26
CA GLY A 139 -7.37 -5.61 12.99
C GLY A 139 -7.54 -6.88 12.14
N SER A 140 -7.17 -6.86 10.86
CA SER A 140 -6.88 -8.12 10.15
C SER A 140 -5.53 -8.64 10.63
N TYR A 141 -5.51 -9.87 11.14
CA TYR A 141 -4.29 -10.57 11.55
C TYR A 141 -3.62 -11.32 10.40
N ARG A 142 -4.19 -11.22 9.18
CA ARG A 142 -3.73 -11.97 8.02
C ARG A 142 -3.05 -11.02 7.05
N SER A 143 -1.88 -11.46 6.61
CA SER A 143 -0.93 -10.82 5.69
C SER A 143 -1.45 -10.71 4.26
N GLU A 144 -2.70 -10.29 4.11
CA GLU A 144 -3.46 -10.31 2.87
C GLU A 144 -3.46 -8.92 2.22
N LEU A 145 -3.82 -8.90 0.93
CA LEU A 145 -4.24 -7.67 0.26
C LEU A 145 -5.72 -7.45 0.59
N VAL A 146 -6.03 -6.38 1.34
CA VAL A 146 -7.38 -6.08 1.84
C VAL A 146 -7.94 -4.85 1.13
N LEU A 147 -9.20 -4.95 0.70
CA LEU A 147 -9.88 -3.90 -0.04
C LEU A 147 -11.09 -3.36 0.71
N SER A 148 -11.35 -2.06 0.53
CA SER A 148 -12.64 -1.48 0.90
C SER A 148 -13.77 -1.98 -0.01
N PRO A 149 -15.04 -1.97 0.45
CA PRO A 149 -16.20 -2.22 -0.41
C PRO A 149 -16.29 -1.30 -1.63
N GLU A 150 -15.86 -0.06 -1.52
CA GLU A 150 -15.77 0.95 -2.59
C GLU A 150 -14.82 0.49 -3.69
N THR A 151 -13.63 0.04 -3.32
CA THR A 151 -12.66 -0.54 -4.26
C THR A 151 -13.25 -1.75 -4.95
N PHE A 152 -13.81 -2.70 -4.18
CA PHE A 152 -14.38 -3.93 -4.74
C PHE A 152 -15.48 -3.65 -5.78
N ARG A 153 -16.30 -2.62 -5.54
CA ARG A 153 -17.33 -2.17 -6.50
C ARG A 153 -16.76 -1.55 -7.78
N LYS A 154 -15.54 -1.04 -7.79
CA LYS A 154 -14.88 -0.53 -9.00
C LYS A 154 -14.23 -1.61 -9.87
N LEU A 155 -13.99 -2.78 -9.31
CA LEU A 155 -13.30 -3.87 -10.00
C LEU A 155 -14.13 -4.48 -11.13
N SER A 156 -13.43 -4.93 -12.18
CA SER A 156 -14.05 -5.75 -13.22
C SER A 156 -14.59 -7.08 -12.67
N PRO A 157 -15.53 -7.75 -13.37
CA PRO A 157 -16.00 -9.07 -12.97
C PRO A 157 -14.88 -10.11 -12.86
N ALA A 158 -13.83 -10.03 -13.69
CA ALA A 158 -12.71 -10.94 -13.65
C ALA A 158 -11.87 -10.74 -12.39
N MET A 159 -11.57 -9.48 -12.05
CA MET A 159 -10.81 -9.14 -10.85
C MET A 159 -11.57 -9.46 -9.57
N ARG A 160 -12.88 -9.20 -9.51
CA ARG A 160 -13.72 -9.52 -8.33
C ARG A 160 -13.65 -10.99 -7.93
N LYS A 161 -13.49 -11.92 -8.88
CA LYS A 161 -13.38 -13.36 -8.60
C LYS A 161 -12.14 -13.73 -7.78
N LYS A 162 -11.09 -12.89 -7.80
CA LYS A 162 -9.88 -13.09 -6.98
C LYS A 162 -10.10 -12.77 -5.50
N PHE A 163 -11.18 -12.05 -5.15
CA PHE A 163 -11.45 -11.60 -3.80
C PHE A 163 -12.63 -12.34 -3.17
N LYS A 164 -12.54 -12.62 -1.87
CA LYS A 164 -13.62 -13.17 -1.06
C LYS A 164 -14.04 -12.15 -0.01
N ARG A 165 -15.34 -12.04 0.25
CA ARG A 165 -15.84 -11.18 1.32
C ARG A 165 -15.38 -11.75 2.67
N HIS A 166 -14.70 -10.92 3.45
CA HIS A 166 -14.33 -11.23 4.83
C HIS A 166 -15.20 -10.43 5.79
N ILE A 167 -15.75 -11.07 6.80
CA ILE A 167 -16.56 -10.44 7.86
C ILE A 167 -15.70 -10.47 9.13
N ARG A 168 -15.41 -9.30 9.71
CA ARG A 168 -14.66 -9.23 10.97
C ARG A 168 -15.45 -9.92 12.08
N GLU A 169 -14.76 -10.62 12.98
CA GLU A 169 -15.38 -11.16 14.19
C GLU A 169 -15.93 -10.01 15.06
N THR A 170 -17.09 -10.24 15.68
CA THR A 170 -17.68 -9.31 16.64
C THR A 170 -16.79 -9.24 17.88
N VAL A 171 -16.07 -8.15 18.07
CA VAL A 171 -15.23 -7.94 19.26
C VAL A 171 -16.04 -7.18 20.31
N TYR A 172 -16.12 -7.73 21.52
CA TYR A 172 -16.67 -7.05 22.70
C TYR A 172 -15.54 -6.45 23.51
N ARG A 173 -15.62 -5.16 23.85
CA ARG A 173 -14.64 -4.48 24.71
C ARG A 173 -15.32 -4.11 26.02
N PHE A 174 -14.64 -4.36 27.13
CA PHE A 174 -15.06 -3.87 28.45
C PHE A 174 -15.00 -2.34 28.48
N SER A 175 -16.09 -1.70 28.88
CA SER A 175 -16.15 -0.26 29.14
C SER A 175 -15.89 -0.06 30.64
N SER A 176 -14.74 0.51 30.98
CA SER A 176 -14.45 1.06 32.33
C SER A 176 -14.52 2.57 32.29
#